data_AF-A0AAE0X4W5-F1
#
_entry.id   AF-A0AAE0X4W5-F1
#
_cell.length_a   1.000
_cell.length_b   1.000
_cell.length_c   1.000
_cell.angle_alpha   90.00
_cell.angle_beta   90.00
_cell.angle_gamma   90.00
#
_symmetry.space_group_name_H-M   'P 1'
#
loop_
_entity.id
_entity.type
_entity.pdbx_description
1 polymer ?
#
loop_
_entity_poly.entity_id
_entity_poly.type
_entity_poly.pdbx_seq_one_letter_code
_entity_poly.pdbx_strand_id
1 'polypeptide(L)' 'LQRCSVAQKMSWASRRLTKRIEDGAYSLLGIFGVHMPLLYGEGRRAFFRLQLEIMGVCDDQSIFAF' A
#
# COMPACT_ATOMS: atom_id res chain seq x y z
N LEU A 1 -3.50 -10.95 -17.56
CA LEU A 1 -4.51 -10.15 -16.82
C LEU A 1 -3.80 -9.06 -16.00
N GLN A 2 -3.29 -8.01 -16.65
CA GLN A 2 -3.00 -6.74 -15.97
C GLN A 2 -4.31 -5.94 -16.00
N ARG A 3 -4.97 -5.73 -14.87
CA ARG A 3 -6.29 -5.04 -14.87
C ARG A 3 -6.41 -3.81 -13.98
N CYS A 4 -5.47 -3.55 -13.07
CA CYS A 4 -5.48 -2.31 -12.29
C CYS A 4 -4.05 -1.85 -11.97
N SER A 5 -3.76 -0.57 -12.21
CA SER A 5 -2.47 0.05 -11.87
C SER A 5 -2.31 0.20 -10.35
N VAL A 6 -1.08 0.44 -9.89
CA VAL A 6 -0.80 0.71 -8.47
C VAL A 6 -1.63 1.90 -7.97
N ALA A 7 -1.74 2.97 -8.78
CA ALA A 7 -2.57 4.13 -8.43
C ALA A 7 -4.04 3.78 -8.22
N GLN A 8 -4.63 2.96 -9.09
CA GLN A 8 -6.03 2.58 -8.96
C GLN A 8 -6.28 1.77 -7.70
N LYS A 9 -5.37 0.87 -7.34
CA LYS A 9 -5.43 0.08 -6.10
C LYS A 9 -5.30 0.97 -4.86
N MET A 10 -4.38 1.94 -4.89
CA MET A 10 -4.20 2.92 -3.81
C MET A 10 -5.40 3.87 -3.67
N SER A 11 -5.96 4.35 -4.78
CA SER A 11 -7.15 5.21 -4.80
C SER A 11 -8.40 4.48 -4.30
N TRP A 12 -8.52 3.19 -4.58
CA TRP A 12 -9.56 2.36 -3.97
C TRP A 12 -9.35 2.17 -2.46
N ALA A 13 -8.10 2.06 -2.01
CA ALA A 13 -7.75 1.94 -0.60
C ALA A 13 -8.02 3.22 0.20
N SER A 14 -7.80 4.39 -0.40
CA SER A 14 -7.93 5.69 0.28
C SER A 14 -9.34 6.00 0.76
N ARG A 15 -10.36 5.36 0.14
CA ARG A 15 -11.78 5.50 0.52
C ARG A 15 -12.16 4.68 1.76
N ARG A 16 -11.29 3.83 2.27
CA ARG A 16 -11.61 2.97 3.41
C ARG A 16 -11.35 3.67 4.72
N LEU A 17 -12.26 3.49 5.67
CA LEU A 17 -12.10 3.96 7.03
C LEU A 17 -11.39 2.87 7.85
N THR A 18 -10.21 3.20 8.36
CA THR A 18 -9.39 2.30 9.16
C THR A 18 -9.33 2.80 10.59
N LYS A 19 -9.28 1.88 11.55
CA LYS A 19 -9.22 2.25 12.97
C LYS A 19 -7.87 2.88 13.32
N ARG A 20 -6.79 2.36 12.72
CA ARG A 20 -5.46 2.97 12.76
C ARG A 20 -4.98 3.25 11.34
N ILE A 21 -4.23 4.34 11.18
CA ILE A 21 -3.66 4.74 9.89
C ILE A 21 -2.82 3.59 9.29
N GLU A 22 -2.05 2.89 10.12
CA GLU A 22 -1.22 1.75 9.70
C GLU A 22 -2.02 0.53 9.19
N ASP A 23 -3.26 0.32 9.68
CA ASP A 23 -4.12 -0.77 9.20
C ASP A 23 -4.47 -0.60 7.71
N GLY A 24 -4.50 0.65 7.23
CA GLY A 24 -4.65 0.95 5.81
C GLY A 24 -3.53 0.34 4.99
N ALA A 25 -2.27 0.57 5.39
CA ALA A 25 -1.11 -0.01 4.72
C ALA A 25 -1.09 -1.54 4.81
N TYR A 26 -1.41 -2.11 5.98
CA TYR A 26 -1.42 -3.56 6.18
C TYR A 26 -2.47 -4.29 5.34
N SER A 27 -3.64 -3.66 5.13
CA SER A 27 -4.68 -4.23 4.28
C SER A 27 -4.28 -4.34 2.80
N LEU A 28 -3.24 -3.62 2.38
CA LEU A 28 -2.76 -3.59 0.99
C LEU A 28 -1.65 -4.59 0.69
N LEU A 29 -1.05 -5.19 1.73
CA LEU A 29 0.01 -6.20 1.57
C LEU A 29 -0.43 -7.33 0.65
N GLY A 30 -1.62 -7.90 0.90
CA GLY A 30 -2.17 -8.99 0.08
C GLY A 30 -2.56 -8.58 -1.34
N ILE A 31 -2.85 -7.29 -1.58
CA ILE A 31 -3.25 -6.76 -2.90
C ILE A 31 -2.03 -6.54 -3.81
N PHE A 32 -0.92 -6.14 -3.19
CA PHE A 32 0.35 -5.94 -3.86
C PHE A 32 1.25 -7.17 -3.82
N GLY A 33 0.90 -8.20 -3.02
CA GLY A 33 1.70 -9.41 -2.86
C GLY A 33 3.04 -9.13 -2.16
N VAL A 34 3.08 -8.11 -1.31
CA VAL A 34 4.29 -7.69 -0.59
C VAL A 34 4.21 -8.12 0.87
N HIS A 35 5.37 -8.38 1.48
CA HIS A 35 5.47 -8.81 2.86
C HIS A 35 6.26 -7.77 3.66
N MET A 36 5.69 -7.26 4.74
CA MET A 36 6.40 -6.40 5.68
C MET A 36 5.97 -6.71 7.12
N PRO A 37 6.88 -6.61 8.12
CA PRO A 37 6.50 -6.83 9.51
C PRO A 37 5.50 -5.77 9.99
N LEU A 38 4.49 -6.25 10.72
CA LEU A 38 3.45 -5.47 11.40
C LEU A 38 4.05 -4.82 12.64
N LEU A 39 4.38 -3.53 12.60
CA LEU A 39 4.70 -2.76 13.81
C LEU A 39 3.51 -1.84 14.09
N TYR A 40 2.95 -1.96 15.30
CA TYR A 40 1.86 -1.08 15.71
C TYR A 40 2.45 0.16 16.39
N GLY A 41 1.91 1.34 16.07
CA GLY A 41 2.40 2.62 16.57
C GLY A 41 3.39 3.34 15.64
N GLU A 42 3.61 2.83 14.43
CA GLU A 42 4.43 3.49 13.41
C GLU A 42 3.63 4.53 12.58
N GLY A 43 2.30 4.44 12.60
CA GLY A 43 1.39 5.43 12.02
C GLY A 43 1.57 5.55 10.50
N ARG A 44 1.88 6.77 10.02
CA ARG A 44 2.11 7.01 8.59
C ARG A 44 3.36 6.33 8.05
N ARG A 45 4.31 5.91 8.90
CA ARG A 45 5.52 5.20 8.46
C ARG A 45 5.20 3.85 7.80
N ALA A 46 4.10 3.20 8.19
CA ALA A 46 3.64 1.98 7.54
C ALA A 46 3.38 2.18 6.04
N PHE A 47 2.85 3.34 5.63
CA PHE A 47 2.62 3.65 4.21
C PHE A 47 3.92 3.84 3.43
N PHE A 48 4.92 4.51 4.03
CA PHE A 48 6.23 4.67 3.41
C PHE A 48 6.92 3.32 3.20
N ARG A 49 6.86 2.43 4.20
CA ARG A 49 7.40 1.07 4.08
C ARG A 49 6.67 0.28 3.00
N LEU A 50 5.33 0.35 2.96
CA LEU A 50 4.54 -0.28 1.91
C LEU A 50 4.97 0.22 0.51
N GLN A 51 5.16 1.53 0.33
CA GLN A 51 5.61 2.08 -0.95
C GLN A 51 6.97 1.55 -1.36
N LEU A 52 7.92 1.46 -0.42
CA LEU A 52 9.25 0.89 -0.68
C LEU A 52 9.17 -0.58 -1.12
N GLU A 53 8.36 -1.39 -0.44
CA GLU A 53 8.14 -2.80 -0.82
C GLU A 53 7.48 -2.90 -2.20
N ILE A 54 6.49 -2.06 -2.50
CA ILE A 54 5.85 -2.04 -3.82
C ILE A 54 6.85 -1.65 -4.91
N MET A 55 7.71 -0.66 -4.69
CA MET A 55 8.75 -0.27 -5.64
C MET A 55 9.78 -1.39 -5.88
N GLY A 56 10.03 -2.25 -4.89
CA GLY A 56 10.92 -3.41 -5.03
C GLY A 56 10.32 -4.55 -5.85
N VAL A 57 8.98 -4.69 -5.85
CA VAL A 57 8.26 -5.80 -6.51
C VAL A 57 7.61 -5.37 -7.83
N CYS A 58 7.33 -4.09 -8.00
CA CYS A 58 6.56 -3.53 -9.12
C CYS A 58 7.22 -2.24 -9.64
N ASP A 59 7.71 -2.29 -10.88
CA ASP A 59 8.26 -1.12 -11.59
C ASP A 59 7.15 -0.24 -12.23
N ASP A 60 5.97 -0.19 -11.60
CA ASP A 60 4.84 0.61 -12.08
C ASP A 60 4.94 2.03 -11.48
N GLN A 61 5.37 2.97 -12.31
CA GLN A 61 5.54 4.38 -11.94
C GLN A 61 4.24 5.10 -11.56
N SER A 62 3.07 4.47 -11.75
CA SER A 62 1.79 5.02 -11.28
C SER A 62 1.70 5.14 -9.75
N ILE A 63 2.64 4.56 -8.99
CA ILE A 63 2.72 4.73 -7.54
C ILE A 63 2.81 6.20 -7.08
N PHE A 64 3.19 7.13 -7.95
CA PHE A 64 3.26 8.56 -7.64
C PHE A 64 1.98 9.35 -8.01
N ALA A 65 0.96 8.71 -8.59
CA ALA A 65 -0.19 9.37 -9.23
C ALA A 65 -1.56 8.98 -8.64
N PHE A 66 -1.65 8.69 -7.33
CA PHE A 66 -2.85 8.14 -6.66
C PHE A 66 -3.61 9.11 -5.76
#